data_AF-A0A2H9ZY67-F1
#
_entry.id   AF-A0A2H9ZY67-F1
#
_cell.length_a   1.000
_cell.length_b   1.000
_cell.length_c   1.000
_cell.angle_alpha   90.00
_cell.angle_beta   90.00
_cell.angle_gamma   90.00
#
_symmetry.space_group_name_H-M   'P 1'
#
loop_
_entity.id
_entity.type
_entity.pdbx_description
1 polymer ?
#
loop_
_entity_poly.entity_id
_entity_poly.type
_entity_poly.pdbx_seq_one_letter_code
_entity_poly.pdbx_strand_id
1 'polypeptide(L)' 'MRPFRQGDLVLKLKNTADRDMTSDKLSSNWEGPFIIRNVLDPNTYKLSRHDGTLLPRTWSGNDIRKFYS' A
#
# COMPACT_ATOMS: atom_id res chain seq x y z
N MET A 1 5.96 -7.45 -15.88
CA MET A 1 5.11 -6.77 -14.88
C MET A 1 5.27 -5.27 -15.05
N ARG A 2 4.19 -4.49 -15.06
CA ARG A 2 4.29 -3.02 -15.17
C ARG A 2 4.62 -2.46 -13.78
N PRO A 3 5.75 -1.75 -13.58
CA PRO A 3 6.05 -1.11 -12.31
C PRO A 3 4.93 -0.15 -11.94
N PHE A 4 4.70 0.03 -10.64
CA PHE A 4 3.71 0.98 -10.21
C PHE A 4 4.17 2.40 -10.55
N ARG A 5 3.21 3.27 -10.87
CA ARG A 5 3.49 4.66 -11.24
C ARG A 5 2.95 5.61 -10.18
N GLN A 6 3.57 6.78 -10.07
CA GLN A 6 3.00 7.87 -9.29
C GLN A 6 1.57 8.17 -9.79
N GLY A 7 0.62 8.26 -8.86
CA GLY A 7 -0.81 8.39 -9.17
C GLY A 7 -1.58 7.08 -9.20
N ASP A 8 -0.92 5.91 -9.26
CA ASP A 8 -1.61 4.62 -9.20
C ASP A 8 -2.28 4.44 -7.83
N LEU A 9 -3.54 3.98 -7.87
CA LEU A 9 -4.26 3.54 -6.69
C LEU A 9 -3.81 2.14 -6.29
N VAL A 10 -3.36 2.02 -5.05
CA VAL A 10 -2.84 0.78 -4.47
C VAL A 10 -3.41 0.55 -3.06
N LEU A 11 -3.51 -0.71 -2.69
CA LEU A 11 -3.73 -1.16 -1.33
C LEU A 11 -2.37 -1.42 -0.69
N LYS A 12 -2.24 -1.17 0.61
CA LYS A 12 -1.05 -1.49 1.41
C LYS A 12 -1.33 -2.65 2.34
N LEU A 13 -0.32 -3.43 2.68
CA LEU A 13 -0.47 -4.49 3.68
C LEU A 13 -0.68 -3.88 5.08
N LYS A 14 -1.60 -4.43 5.88
CA LYS A 14 -1.84 -4.07 7.27
C LYS A 14 -0.68 -4.61 8.10
N ASN A 15 -0.12 -3.79 8.98
CA ASN A 15 1.08 -4.15 9.73
C ASN A 15 0.75 -5.29 10.70
N THR A 16 1.63 -6.29 10.81
CA THR A 16 1.46 -7.48 11.64
C THR A 16 1.33 -7.23 13.14
N ALA A 17 1.57 -5.99 13.61
CA ALA A 17 1.33 -5.58 15.00
C ALA A 17 -0.16 -5.40 15.35
N ASP A 18 -1.04 -5.34 14.34
CA ASP A 18 -2.50 -5.30 14.49
C ASP A 18 -3.12 -6.69 14.25
N ARG A 19 -2.32 -7.76 14.41
CA ARG A 19 -2.77 -9.17 14.30
C ARG A 19 -3.54 -9.64 15.52
N ASP A 20 -3.48 -8.92 16.62
CA ASP A 20 -4.28 -9.23 17.78
C ASP A 20 -5.65 -8.58 17.62
N MET A 21 -6.67 -9.44 17.71
CA MET A 21 -8.10 -9.13 17.73
C MET A 21 -8.76 -9.11 16.35
N THR A 22 -9.38 -10.26 16.07
CA THR A 22 -10.52 -10.48 15.16
C THR A 22 -10.22 -11.04 13.76
N SER A 23 -10.22 -12.37 13.73
CA SER A 23 -11.07 -13.17 12.84
C SER A 23 -10.66 -13.26 11.37
N ASP A 24 -10.08 -14.41 11.04
CA ASP A 24 -10.64 -15.32 10.02
C ASP A 24 -11.06 -14.68 8.68
N LYS A 25 -10.16 -13.93 8.04
CA LYS A 25 -10.27 -13.58 6.61
C LYS A 25 -8.91 -13.11 6.08
N LEU A 26 -8.20 -13.99 5.40
CA LEU A 26 -6.95 -13.70 4.67
C LEU A 26 -7.09 -12.53 3.67
N SER A 27 -8.32 -12.19 3.29
CA SER A 27 -8.69 -11.06 2.44
C SER A 27 -8.54 -9.68 3.11
N SER A 28 -8.57 -9.60 4.45
CA SER A 28 -8.60 -8.33 5.20
C SER A 28 -7.21 -7.76 5.56
N ASN A 29 -6.13 -8.40 5.11
CA ASN A 29 -4.77 -7.90 5.37
C ASN A 29 -4.40 -6.67 4.53
N TRP A 30 -5.25 -6.18 3.64
CA TRP A 30 -4.97 -5.04 2.76
C TRP A 30 -5.81 -3.83 3.18
N GLU A 31 -5.17 -2.70 3.42
CA GLU A 31 -5.79 -1.42 3.76
C GLU A 31 -5.69 -0.47 2.56
N GLY A 32 -6.73 0.32 2.31
CA GLY A 32 -6.71 1.35 1.26
C GLY A 32 -8.08 1.59 0.64
N PRO A 33 -8.18 2.54 -0.31
CA PRO A 33 -7.15 2.88 -1.29
C PRO A 33 -6.14 3.98 -0.88
N PHE A 34 -4.88 3.80 -1.29
CA PHE A 34 -3.79 4.77 -1.21
C PHE A 34 -3.29 5.12 -2.62
N ILE A 35 -2.58 6.24 -2.75
CA ILE A 35 -2.03 6.69 -4.02
C ILE A 35 -0.50 6.64 -3.92
N ILE A 36 0.18 6.15 -4.96
CA ILE A 36 1.64 6.26 -5.01
C ILE A 36 2.01 7.72 -5.25
N ARG A 37 2.73 8.31 -4.31
CA ARG A 37 3.18 9.70 -4.39
C ARG A 37 4.60 9.81 -4.93
N ASN A 38 5.50 8.94 -4.49
CA ASN A 38 6.86 8.89 -5.02
C ASN A 38 7.31 7.44 -5.22
N VAL A 39 8.03 7.19 -6.29
CA VAL A 39 8.80 5.95 -6.50
C VAL A 39 10.22 6.26 -6.06
N LEU A 40 10.67 5.66 -4.96
CA LEU A 40 12.04 5.85 -4.47
C LEU A 40 13.00 4.89 -5.20
N ASP A 41 12.57 3.64 -5.34
CA ASP A 41 13.31 2.58 -6.01
C ASP A 41 12.34 1.72 -6.85
N PRO A 42 12.83 0.89 -7.78
CA PRO A 42 11.99 -0.04 -8.54
C PRO A 42 11.09 -0.93 -7.66
N ASN A 43 11.50 -1.16 -6.41
CA ASN A 43 10.76 -1.95 -5.44
C ASN A 43 10.32 -1.15 -4.20
N THR A 44 10.53 0.18 -4.13
CA THR A 44 10.23 0.99 -2.94
C THR A 44 9.40 2.21 -3.32
N TYR A 45 8.24 2.34 -2.68
CA TYR A 45 7.22 3.34 -3.00
C TYR A 45 6.79 4.11 -1.74
N LYS A 46 6.64 5.42 -1.86
CA LYS A 46 5.91 6.22 -0.86
C LYS A 46 4.46 6.32 -1.27
N LEU A 47 3.60 5.99 -0.31
CA LEU A 47 2.16 6.12 -0.43
C LEU A 47 1.72 7.45 0.16
N SER A 48 0.66 8.01 -0.39
CA SER A 48 -0.14 9.07 0.22
C SER A 48 -1.58 8.63 0.39
N ARG A 49 -2.24 9.19 1.38
CA ARG A 49 -3.69 9.17 1.51
C ARG A 49 -4.33 10.06 0.44
N HIS A 50 -5.65 9.94 0.28
CA HIS A 50 -6.43 10.72 -0.67
C HIS A 50 -6.41 12.24 -0.38
N ASP A 51 -6.14 12.62 0.88
CA ASP A 51 -6.00 14.00 1.35
C ASP A 51 -4.64 14.61 0.99
N GLY A 52 -3.74 13.86 0.37
CA GLY A 52 -2.37 14.28 0.06
C GLY A 52 -1.37 14.06 1.19
N THR A 53 -1.81 13.51 2.34
CA THR A 53 -0.90 13.19 3.45
C THR A 53 -0.02 12.01 3.08
N LEU A 54 1.29 12.24 3.04
CA LEU A 54 2.29 11.20 2.84
C LEU A 54 2.35 10.26 4.05
N LEU A 55 2.39 8.95 3.79
CA LEU A 55 2.68 8.00 4.83
C LEU A 55 4.16 8.15 5.25
N PRO A 56 4.45 8.13 6.57
CA PRO A 56 5.83 8.23 7.06
C PRO A 56 6.66 7.00 6.67
N ARG A 57 6.01 5.87 6.39
CA ARG A 57 6.64 4.61 6.00
C ARG A 57 6.72 4.46 4.48
N THR A 58 7.83 3.90 4.02
CA THR A 58 8.04 3.41 2.66
C THR A 58 7.54 1.98 2.53
N TRP A 59 6.91 1.67 1.42
CA TRP A 59 6.28 0.39 1.14
C TRP A 59 6.98 -0.30 -0.01
N SER A 60 7.27 -1.59 0.14
CA SER A 60 7.86 -2.33 -0.97
C SER A 60 6.79 -2.73 -1.99
N GLY A 61 7.20 -3.05 -3.22
CA GLY A 61 6.30 -3.63 -4.23
C GLY A 61 5.59 -4.91 -3.79
N ASN A 62 6.14 -5.60 -2.78
CA ASN A 62 5.54 -6.80 -2.18
C ASN A 62 4.52 -6.46 -1.06
N ASP A 63 4.64 -5.28 -0.45
CA ASP A 63 3.73 -4.81 0.61
C ASP A 63 2.59 -3.94 0.05
N ILE A 64 2.50 -3.76 -1.27
CA ILE A 64 1.45 -3.02 -1.94
C ILE A 64 0.84 -3.81 -3.09
N ARG A 65 -0.43 -3.58 -3.38
CA ARG A 65 -1.18 -4.26 -4.45
C ARG A 65 -1.98 -3.25 -5.26
N LYS A 66 -2.06 -3.39 -6.59
CA LYS A 66 -2.90 -2.49 -7.40
C LYS A 66 -4.37 -2.64 -7.03
N PHE A 67 -5.05 -1.51 -6.88
CA PHE A 67 -6.48 -1.46 -6.51
C PHE A 67 -7.40 -1.82 -7.71
N TYR A 68 -6.96 -1.56 -8.94
CA TYR A 68 -7.68 -1.91 -10.17
C TYR A 68 -6.68 -2.38 -11.25
N SER A 69 -7.08 -3.35 -12.08
CA SER A 69 -6.29 -3.85 -13.22
C SER A 69 -6.81 -3.32 -14.54
#